data_AF-A0A971GSW1-F1
#
_entry.id   AF-A0A971GSW1-F1
#
_cell.length_a   1.000
_cell.length_b   1.000
_cell.length_c   1.000
_cell.angle_alpha   90.00
_cell.angle_beta   90.00
_cell.angle_gamma   90.00
#
_symmetry.space_group_name_H-M   'P 1'
#
loop_
_entity.id
_entity.type
_entity.pdbx_description
1 polymer ?
#
loop_
_entity_poly.entity_id
_entity_poly.type
_entity_poly.pdbx_seq_one_letter_code
_entity_poly.pdbx_strand_id
1 'polypeptide(L)'
;NSTQTGGLVGNNDGEIDGCYALGAVTGNDYVGGLVGFNYSPGGAIVNSYATGSVTGNDYVGGLVGGNGKSITDCYSSGAVVTPAASANTGGLAGYTTAIGVVTDSFWNTETSGKNTSVGGTGKTTAEMKQQATFTDWDFTTVWGINSTDNGGYPFLRWQGYVPTAPAGGSNGRRTAQIPVYQASIRAEDGTETAVAVLVNRDGGIASIEEDPWHGMPQGELAVTIPAIPGVDAYALSIPVTDLSTPDAQGMLEISTDQGSVVVPSNMLTGTGQTDGNQARITIGSVDRSDLPEDAAEIIGDRPLLQLRMSIDGRQLDWNNSQAPVRVSIPYAPTTAELEDPEHIVVVYVDGAGNLHSVPNGRYDAETGTVTFTTTHFSHYAVAYVHRTFEDLEAVLWGKKQIEVLASKGIVKGVSQTTFAPEAAITRADFLCLLVRTLGWEGEPEGSFSDVAEDAYYWRETGIAKELGIVSGIGNDRFDPDVAISRQDMMVMTERALGVLNGSAVEGAASDLDRFSDRAQIAGYAVNSIAALVKEGLIEGGNGEMNPRGEATRAETAVFLYRIYNSDQ
;
A
#
# COMPACT_ATOMS: atom_id res chain seq x y z
N ASN A 1 34.85 32.52 5.00
CA ASN A 1 34.74 32.57 6.48
C ASN A 1 33.29 32.40 6.87
N SER A 2 32.84 31.15 7.00
CA SER A 2 31.49 30.84 7.50
C SER A 2 31.48 31.00 9.02
N THR A 3 30.40 31.58 9.56
CA THR A 3 30.22 31.89 10.99
C THR A 3 29.31 30.91 11.72
N GLN A 4 28.91 29.80 11.08
CA GLN A 4 28.15 28.68 11.67
C GLN A 4 28.43 27.43 10.83
N THR A 5 29.38 26.60 11.24
CA THR A 5 29.83 25.46 10.42
C THR A 5 29.78 24.17 11.23
N GLY A 6 29.01 23.19 10.74
CA GLY A 6 28.98 21.83 11.25
C GLY A 6 29.30 20.82 10.16
N GLY A 7 29.71 19.61 10.55
CA GLY A 7 29.96 18.51 9.60
C GLY A 7 28.67 17.96 9.00
N LEU A 8 27.54 18.09 9.69
CA LEU A 8 26.19 17.75 9.21
C LEU A 8 25.34 19.00 8.98
N VAL A 9 25.27 19.88 9.98
CA VAL A 9 24.37 21.06 9.95
C VAL A 9 25.10 22.33 10.38
N GLY A 10 24.99 23.41 9.59
CA GLY A 10 25.52 24.72 9.99
C GLY A 10 24.71 25.36 11.11
N ASN A 11 23.40 25.51 10.91
CA ASN A 11 22.45 26.07 11.88
C ASN A 11 21.23 25.14 11.98
N ASN A 12 20.94 24.64 13.17
CA ASN A 12 19.89 23.67 13.43
C ASN A 12 18.69 24.29 14.14
N ASP A 13 17.48 24.00 13.66
CA ASP A 13 16.19 24.35 14.27
C ASP A 13 15.26 23.11 14.39
N GLY A 14 15.76 21.90 14.08
CA GLY A 14 15.03 20.63 14.11
C GLY A 14 15.63 19.61 15.09
N GLU A 15 15.04 18.42 15.19
CA GLU A 15 15.62 17.32 15.96
C GLU A 15 16.70 16.60 15.15
N ILE A 16 17.83 16.32 15.80
CA ILE A 16 18.92 15.51 15.26
C ILE A 16 19.04 14.28 16.15
N ASP A 17 18.59 13.13 15.64
CA ASP A 17 18.63 11.85 16.34
C ASP A 17 19.37 10.82 15.49
N GLY A 18 20.24 10.02 16.11
CA GLY A 18 20.93 8.93 15.44
C GLY A 18 21.87 9.38 14.32
N CYS A 19 22.55 10.52 14.45
CA CYS A 19 23.36 11.10 13.37
C CYS A 19 24.86 11.10 13.67
N TYR A 20 25.71 11.19 12.64
CA TYR A 20 27.16 11.29 12.85
C TYR A 20 27.91 12.07 11.77
N ALA A 21 29.11 12.57 12.13
CA ALA A 21 30.02 13.24 11.22
C ALA A 21 31.48 12.79 11.41
N LEU A 22 32.13 12.38 10.32
CA LEU A 22 33.52 11.91 10.32
C LEU A 22 34.51 12.91 9.70
N GLY A 23 34.03 13.80 8.83
CA GLY A 23 34.85 14.73 8.07
C GLY A 23 35.41 15.88 8.92
N ALA A 24 36.58 16.40 8.54
CA ALA A 24 37.16 17.57 9.18
C ALA A 24 36.35 18.84 8.88
N VAL A 25 36.13 19.67 9.90
CA VAL A 25 35.34 20.89 9.83
C VAL A 25 36.26 22.10 10.07
N THR A 26 36.22 23.08 9.17
CA THR A 26 36.96 24.35 9.31
C THR A 26 36.00 25.52 9.14
N GLY A 27 35.93 26.39 10.14
CA GLY A 27 35.07 27.59 10.14
C GLY A 27 35.73 28.77 10.85
N ASN A 28 35.00 29.88 10.98
CA ASN A 28 35.46 31.03 11.76
C ASN A 28 34.87 31.00 13.18
N ASP A 29 33.55 31.17 13.28
CA ASP A 29 32.82 31.21 14.54
C ASP A 29 31.75 30.11 14.55
N TYR A 30 31.32 29.67 15.74
CA TYR A 30 30.32 28.60 15.94
C TYR A 30 30.63 27.37 15.09
N VAL A 31 31.76 26.75 15.39
CA VAL A 31 32.27 25.60 14.63
C VAL A 31 32.13 24.35 15.47
N GLY A 32 31.34 23.39 15.00
CA GLY A 32 31.14 22.09 15.64
C GLY A 32 31.47 20.92 14.73
N GLY A 33 31.82 19.78 15.30
CA GLY A 33 32.05 18.56 14.51
C GLY A 33 30.79 18.04 13.82
N LEU A 34 29.63 18.15 14.48
CA LEU A 34 28.32 17.78 13.93
C LEU A 34 27.50 19.01 13.56
N VAL A 35 27.36 19.96 14.49
CA VAL A 35 26.47 21.13 14.36
C VAL A 35 27.22 22.43 14.65
N GLY A 36 27.11 23.44 13.79
CA GLY A 36 27.69 24.75 14.07
C GLY A 36 26.97 25.47 15.21
N PHE A 37 25.70 25.80 15.02
CA PHE A 37 24.83 26.41 16.04
C PHE A 37 23.51 25.66 16.17
N ASN A 38 23.16 25.24 17.39
CA ASN A 38 21.86 24.66 17.71
C ASN A 38 20.93 25.74 18.28
N TYR A 39 19.98 26.23 17.48
CA TYR A 39 19.11 27.36 17.84
C TYR A 39 17.94 26.91 18.73
N SER A 40 17.36 27.84 19.51
CA SER A 40 16.12 27.66 20.26
C SER A 40 15.11 28.70 19.76
N PRO A 41 13.89 28.34 19.33
CA PRO A 41 13.06 27.29 19.93
C PRO A 41 13.20 25.84 19.39
N GLY A 42 13.99 25.60 18.35
CA GLY A 42 14.21 24.29 17.69
C GLY A 42 15.04 23.22 18.41
N GLY A 43 15.13 22.03 17.80
CA GLY A 43 15.15 20.70 18.44
C GLY A 43 16.41 20.18 19.16
N ALA A 44 16.25 18.99 19.76
CA ALA A 44 17.26 18.30 20.55
C ALA A 44 18.32 17.64 19.66
N ILE A 45 19.52 17.42 20.21
CA ILE A 45 20.53 16.54 19.62
C ILE A 45 20.62 15.32 20.51
N VAL A 46 20.28 14.16 19.97
CA VAL A 46 20.16 12.89 20.68
C VAL A 46 20.95 11.83 19.90
N ASN A 47 21.53 10.86 20.62
CA ASN A 47 22.16 9.68 20.03
C ASN A 47 23.09 9.99 18.85
N SER A 48 23.98 10.97 18.99
CA SER A 48 24.76 11.47 17.85
C SER A 48 26.23 11.68 18.17
N TYR A 49 27.10 11.59 17.17
CA TYR A 49 28.54 11.73 17.41
C TYR A 49 29.36 12.39 16.31
N ALA A 50 30.53 12.94 16.68
CA ALA A 50 31.48 13.50 15.73
C ALA A 50 32.92 13.07 16.02
N THR A 51 33.64 12.61 14.99
CA THR A 51 35.04 12.16 15.11
C THR A 51 36.02 12.98 14.29
N GLY A 52 35.53 13.82 13.37
CA GLY A 52 36.36 14.70 12.55
C GLY A 52 37.00 15.83 13.36
N SER A 53 38.18 16.30 12.93
CA SER A 53 38.83 17.45 13.56
C SER A 53 38.04 18.73 13.30
N VAL A 54 38.00 19.62 14.29
CA VAL A 54 37.27 20.90 14.24
C VAL A 54 38.27 22.04 14.39
N THR A 55 38.34 22.93 13.41
CA THR A 55 39.20 24.12 13.43
C THR A 55 38.38 25.41 13.35
N GLY A 56 38.54 26.30 14.34
CA GLY A 56 37.82 27.58 14.39
C GLY A 56 38.49 28.62 15.30
N ASN A 57 37.96 29.83 15.31
CA ASN A 57 38.48 30.97 16.08
C ASN A 57 37.69 31.27 17.35
N ASP A 58 36.35 31.22 17.34
CA ASP A 58 35.51 31.42 18.51
C ASP A 58 34.29 30.48 18.53
N TYR A 59 33.80 30.13 19.72
CA TYR A 59 32.70 29.17 19.92
C TYR A 59 32.94 27.83 19.21
N VAL A 60 34.02 27.13 19.60
CA VAL A 60 34.47 25.89 18.94
C VAL A 60 34.26 24.69 19.86
N GLY A 61 33.46 23.72 19.42
CA GLY A 61 33.19 22.49 20.15
C GLY A 61 33.44 21.24 19.32
N GLY A 62 33.81 20.13 19.96
CA GLY A 62 34.02 18.87 19.24
C GLY A 62 32.76 18.28 18.63
N LEU A 63 31.58 18.50 19.23
CA LEU A 63 30.28 18.11 18.67
C LEU A 63 29.51 19.34 18.17
N VAL A 64 29.36 20.36 19.03
CA VAL A 64 28.55 21.56 18.73
C VAL A 64 29.33 22.85 19.02
N GLY A 65 29.33 23.80 18.10
CA GLY A 65 29.95 25.11 18.32
C GLY A 65 29.24 25.91 19.42
N GLY A 66 27.95 26.24 19.19
CA GLY A 66 27.08 26.88 20.18
C GLY A 66 25.75 26.15 20.37
N ASN A 67 25.33 25.97 21.62
CA ASN A 67 24.14 25.19 21.96
C ASN A 67 23.04 25.99 22.67
N GLY A 68 21.84 25.98 22.10
CA GLY A 68 20.63 26.57 22.64
C GLY A 68 19.66 25.57 23.29
N LYS A 69 19.91 24.26 23.23
CA LYS A 69 18.92 23.24 23.60
C LYS A 69 19.54 21.94 24.16
N SER A 70 18.75 20.87 24.31
CA SER A 70 19.20 19.63 24.94
C SER A 70 20.15 18.85 24.04
N ILE A 71 21.27 18.41 24.61
CA ILE A 71 22.19 17.43 24.02
C ILE A 71 22.19 16.21 24.94
N THR A 72 21.78 15.05 24.44
CA THR A 72 21.62 13.82 25.23
C THR A 72 22.27 12.64 24.51
N ASP A 73 22.96 11.77 25.24
CA ASP A 73 23.59 10.57 24.68
C ASP A 73 24.45 10.82 23.45
N CYS A 74 25.25 11.88 23.48
CA CYS A 74 26.10 12.27 22.36
C CYS A 74 27.58 12.21 22.72
N TYR A 75 28.46 12.12 21.72
CA TYR A 75 29.89 12.26 21.99
C TYR A 75 30.75 12.87 20.87
N SER A 76 31.92 13.38 21.26
CA SER A 76 32.97 13.81 20.33
C SER A 76 34.32 13.15 20.61
N SER A 77 35.07 12.87 19.55
CA SER A 77 36.44 12.33 19.65
C SER A 77 37.45 12.99 18.72
N GLY A 78 37.03 13.95 17.88
CA GLY A 78 37.93 14.70 17.01
C GLY A 78 38.75 15.77 17.74
N ALA A 79 39.91 16.13 17.17
CA ALA A 79 40.76 17.22 17.67
C ALA A 79 40.05 18.58 17.57
N VAL A 80 40.11 19.41 18.61
CA VAL A 80 39.55 20.77 18.61
C VAL A 80 40.69 21.79 18.57
N VAL A 81 40.93 22.37 17.39
CA VAL A 81 42.05 23.26 17.10
C VAL A 81 41.58 24.71 17.04
N THR A 82 42.18 25.57 17.84
CA THR A 82 41.91 27.01 17.84
C THR A 82 43.19 27.80 17.57
N PRO A 83 43.43 28.26 16.32
CA PRO A 83 44.64 28.98 15.95
C PRO A 83 44.81 30.32 16.67
N ALA A 84 43.69 30.96 17.04
CA ALA A 84 43.66 32.14 17.89
C ALA A 84 43.40 31.75 19.36
N ALA A 85 43.84 32.59 20.30
CA ALA A 85 43.47 32.48 21.71
C ALA A 85 41.96 32.76 21.86
N SER A 86 41.16 31.70 21.73
CA SER A 86 39.70 31.72 21.82
C SER A 86 39.24 31.70 23.27
N ALA A 87 38.17 32.44 23.59
CA ALA A 87 37.58 32.44 24.93
C ALA A 87 36.62 31.26 25.16
N ASN A 88 36.00 30.73 24.09
CA ASN A 88 34.92 29.75 24.21
C ASN A 88 35.22 28.49 23.38
N THR A 89 35.99 27.58 23.97
CA THR A 89 36.32 26.29 23.35
C THR A 89 36.03 25.15 24.30
N GLY A 90 35.47 24.06 23.79
CA GLY A 90 35.18 22.89 24.58
C GLY A 90 35.40 21.58 23.84
N GLY A 91 35.64 20.52 24.60
CA GLY A 91 35.76 19.18 24.04
C GLY A 91 34.47 18.67 23.38
N LEU A 92 33.30 18.96 23.96
CA LEU A 92 31.98 18.62 23.39
C LEU A 92 31.28 19.85 22.81
N ALA A 93 31.12 20.90 23.62
CA ALA A 93 30.42 22.14 23.25
C ALA A 93 31.29 23.37 23.53
N GLY A 94 31.37 24.29 22.56
CA GLY A 94 32.12 25.54 22.69
C GLY A 94 31.41 26.56 23.59
N TYR A 95 30.09 26.66 23.47
CA TYR A 95 29.23 27.53 24.28
C TYR A 95 27.83 26.94 24.45
N THR A 96 27.18 27.21 25.58
CA THR A 96 25.78 26.86 25.82
C THR A 96 25.04 28.05 26.40
N THR A 97 23.78 28.25 26.01
CA THR A 97 22.88 29.21 26.66
C THR A 97 22.29 28.63 27.95
N ALA A 98 21.61 29.43 28.76
CA ALA A 98 21.01 29.00 30.03
C ALA A 98 19.98 27.84 29.90
N ILE A 99 19.44 27.62 28.70
CA ILE A 99 18.48 26.54 28.39
C ILE A 99 19.11 25.35 27.67
N GLY A 100 20.39 25.46 27.27
CA GLY A 100 21.13 24.39 26.61
C GLY A 100 21.69 23.40 27.63
N VAL A 101 20.90 22.38 27.97
CA VAL A 101 21.27 21.33 28.93
C VAL A 101 22.01 20.21 28.21
N VAL A 102 23.13 19.76 28.78
CA VAL A 102 23.88 18.61 28.28
C VAL A 102 23.79 17.49 29.31
N THR A 103 23.23 16.35 28.89
CA THR A 103 22.98 15.18 29.72
C THR A 103 23.68 13.97 29.10
N ASP A 104 24.31 13.13 29.92
CA ASP A 104 24.88 11.83 29.52
C ASP A 104 25.69 11.86 28.21
N SER A 105 26.44 12.94 27.99
CA SER A 105 27.19 13.17 26.77
C SER A 105 28.67 13.38 27.08
N PHE A 106 29.55 12.93 26.20
CA PHE A 106 30.97 12.75 26.51
C PHE A 106 31.91 13.32 25.45
N TRP A 107 33.13 13.71 25.83
CA TRP A 107 34.19 13.95 24.87
C TRP A 107 35.48 13.25 25.26
N ASN A 108 36.27 12.90 24.27
CA ASN A 108 37.60 12.37 24.52
C ASN A 108 38.59 13.51 24.86
N THR A 109 39.09 13.56 26.09
CA THR A 109 40.01 14.62 26.56
C THR A 109 41.39 14.57 25.91
N GLU A 110 41.83 13.39 25.45
CA GLU A 110 43.15 13.17 24.88
C GLU A 110 43.18 13.52 23.39
N THR A 111 42.20 13.04 22.62
CA THR A 111 42.16 13.29 21.18
C THR A 111 41.64 14.68 20.84
N SER A 112 40.73 15.24 21.66
CA SER A 112 40.25 16.62 21.46
C SER A 112 41.32 17.67 21.75
N GLY A 113 42.31 17.36 22.60
CA GLY A 113 43.26 18.33 23.13
C GLY A 113 42.63 19.36 24.09
N LYS A 114 41.44 19.08 24.62
CA LYS A 114 40.69 19.97 25.52
C LYS A 114 40.46 19.31 26.89
N ASN A 115 40.81 20.06 27.94
CA ASN A 115 40.60 19.64 29.33
C ASN A 115 39.24 20.06 29.90
N THR A 116 38.49 20.91 29.19
CA THR A 116 37.20 21.46 29.62
C THR A 116 36.20 21.49 28.47
N SER A 117 34.92 21.60 28.81
CA SER A 117 33.80 21.81 27.90
C SER A 117 32.70 22.52 28.67
N VAL A 118 31.86 23.30 27.99
CA VAL A 118 30.74 24.01 28.63
C VAL A 118 29.59 23.04 29.05
N GLY A 119 29.64 21.80 28.57
CA GLY A 119 28.78 20.71 29.03
C GLY A 119 29.33 19.34 28.63
N GLY A 120 28.72 18.28 29.18
CA GLY A 120 29.13 16.89 29.05
C GLY A 120 30.18 16.47 30.09
N THR A 121 30.68 15.23 29.98
CA THR A 121 31.76 14.70 30.81
C THR A 121 32.97 14.28 29.98
N GLY A 122 34.15 14.82 30.32
CA GLY A 122 35.41 14.43 29.69
C GLY A 122 35.84 13.02 30.12
N LYS A 123 36.28 12.21 29.15
CA LYS A 123 36.76 10.84 29.35
C LYS A 123 38.05 10.62 28.56
N THR A 124 38.92 9.75 29.06
CA THR A 124 40.11 9.31 28.33
C THR A 124 39.74 8.47 27.11
N THR A 125 40.68 8.25 26.18
CA THR A 125 40.46 7.33 25.04
C THR A 125 40.13 5.93 25.51
N ALA A 126 40.73 5.46 26.59
CA ALA A 126 40.48 4.13 27.13
C ALA A 126 39.05 4.02 27.68
N GLU A 127 38.58 5.02 28.43
CA GLU A 127 37.21 5.05 28.96
C GLU A 127 36.17 5.19 27.85
N MET A 128 36.41 6.05 26.86
CA MET A 128 35.51 6.25 25.72
C MET A 128 35.32 4.99 24.86
N LYS A 129 36.16 3.96 25.02
CA LYS A 129 36.06 2.67 24.33
C LYS A 129 35.51 1.56 25.22
N GLN A 130 35.00 1.89 26.40
CA GLN A 130 34.39 0.96 27.35
C GLN A 130 32.91 1.25 27.48
N GLN A 131 32.06 0.23 27.22
CA GLN A 131 30.61 0.36 27.36
C GLN A 131 30.19 0.85 28.76
N ALA A 132 30.90 0.42 29.80
CA ALA A 132 30.64 0.80 31.18
C ALA A 132 30.79 2.30 31.47
N THR A 133 31.38 3.07 30.55
CA THR A 133 31.45 4.54 30.64
C THR A 133 30.12 5.21 30.31
N PHE A 134 29.27 4.54 29.54
CA PHE A 134 28.03 5.04 28.96
C PHE A 134 26.84 4.32 29.63
N THR A 135 26.71 4.48 30.95
CA THR A 135 25.80 3.67 31.80
C THR A 135 24.34 3.81 31.44
N ASP A 136 23.94 4.98 30.98
CA ASP A 136 22.54 5.35 30.73
C ASP A 136 22.18 5.29 29.24
N TRP A 137 23.11 4.87 28.38
CA TRP A 137 22.90 4.74 26.93
C TRP A 137 22.25 3.42 26.58
N ASP A 138 21.34 3.45 25.61
CA ASP A 138 20.74 2.25 25.07
C ASP A 138 21.68 1.50 24.10
N PHE A 139 22.50 0.60 24.64
CA PHE A 139 23.30 -0.33 23.82
C PHE A 139 22.51 -1.52 23.27
N THR A 140 21.22 -1.61 23.58
CA THR A 140 20.34 -2.68 23.09
C THR A 140 19.79 -2.35 21.72
N THR A 141 19.33 -1.11 21.50
CA THR A 141 18.67 -0.68 20.25
C THR A 141 19.41 0.42 19.49
N VAL A 142 20.08 1.36 20.18
CA VAL A 142 20.66 2.55 19.55
C VAL A 142 22.17 2.43 19.32
N TRP A 143 22.91 2.10 20.37
CA TRP A 143 24.36 2.16 20.40
C TRP A 143 25.01 0.78 20.36
N GLY A 144 26.14 0.70 19.68
CA GLY A 144 27.02 -0.45 19.64
C GLY A 144 28.42 -0.06 20.06
N ILE A 145 29.19 -0.99 20.61
CA ILE A 145 30.60 -0.78 20.91
C ILE A 145 31.35 -2.10 20.82
N ASN A 146 32.51 -2.08 20.18
CA ASN A 146 33.45 -3.19 20.10
C ASN A 146 34.83 -2.65 19.71
N SER A 147 35.87 -3.48 19.70
CA SER A 147 37.25 -3.04 19.42
C SER A 147 37.56 -2.76 17.95
N THR A 148 36.72 -3.17 17.00
CA THR A 148 37.01 -3.14 15.55
C THR A 148 36.30 -2.02 14.82
N ASP A 149 35.08 -1.71 15.23
CA ASP A 149 34.19 -0.77 14.56
C ASP A 149 34.34 0.62 15.15
N ASN A 150 34.20 1.63 14.29
CA ASN A 150 34.36 3.04 14.64
C ASN A 150 35.61 3.33 15.52
N GLY A 151 36.71 2.62 15.24
CA GLY A 151 37.97 2.77 15.96
C GLY A 151 37.92 2.38 17.45
N GLY A 152 36.90 1.63 17.88
CA GLY A 152 36.70 1.22 19.28
C GLY A 152 35.66 2.04 20.05
N TYR A 153 35.18 3.15 19.50
CA TYR A 153 34.22 4.04 20.15
C TYR A 153 32.78 3.54 19.96
N PRO A 154 31.80 4.04 20.75
CA PRO A 154 30.40 3.80 20.47
C PRO A 154 30.04 4.19 19.04
N PHE A 155 29.24 3.38 18.38
CA PHE A 155 28.75 3.60 17.04
C PHE A 155 27.25 3.38 17.00
N LEU A 156 26.59 3.94 16.01
CA LEU A 156 25.15 3.78 15.88
C LEU A 156 24.85 2.44 15.24
N ARG A 157 24.00 1.64 15.87
CA ARG A 157 23.75 0.25 15.44
C ARG A 157 23.19 0.17 14.01
N TRP A 158 22.47 1.21 13.57
CA TRP A 158 21.96 1.29 12.20
C TRP A 158 23.08 1.35 11.14
N GLN A 159 24.33 1.69 11.52
CA GLN A 159 25.48 1.71 10.62
C GLN A 159 25.94 0.30 10.17
N GLY A 160 25.31 -0.77 10.68
CA GLY A 160 25.61 -2.15 10.26
C GLY A 160 26.81 -2.80 10.96
N TYR A 161 27.38 -2.14 11.97
CA TYR A 161 28.44 -2.67 12.83
C TYR A 161 27.89 -3.68 13.86
N VAL A 162 28.71 -4.65 14.30
CA VAL A 162 28.27 -5.77 15.17
C VAL A 162 28.83 -5.61 16.59
N PRO A 163 28.05 -5.17 17.59
CA PRO A 163 28.55 -4.94 18.95
C PRO A 163 29.00 -6.25 19.61
N THR A 164 30.11 -6.24 20.33
CA THR A 164 30.53 -7.37 21.17
C THR A 164 30.90 -6.85 22.55
N ALA A 165 30.22 -7.39 23.58
CA ALA A 165 30.54 -7.07 24.97
C ALA A 165 31.93 -7.63 25.35
N PRO A 166 32.70 -7.00 26.27
CA PRO A 166 33.98 -7.53 26.71
C PRO A 166 33.81 -8.80 27.54
N ALA A 167 34.78 -9.71 27.39
CA ALA A 167 34.80 -11.05 27.93
C ALA A 167 34.65 -11.13 29.47
N GLY A 168 33.65 -11.91 29.90
CA GLY A 168 33.51 -12.37 31.29
C GLY A 168 32.67 -13.63 31.37
N GLY A 169 33.32 -14.79 31.52
CA GLY A 169 32.70 -16.03 31.99
C GLY A 169 32.09 -16.94 30.92
N SER A 170 32.69 -18.12 30.77
CA SER A 170 32.24 -19.23 29.93
C SER A 170 30.79 -19.65 30.21
N ASN A 171 29.96 -19.66 29.17
CA ASN A 171 29.07 -20.77 28.80
C ASN A 171 28.49 -20.48 27.40
N GLY A 172 28.68 -21.42 26.48
CA GLY A 172 28.30 -21.25 25.08
C GLY A 172 26.84 -20.84 24.92
N ARG A 173 26.60 -19.77 24.16
CA ARG A 173 25.28 -19.44 23.60
C ARG A 173 25.44 -18.68 22.30
N ARG A 174 24.63 -19.09 21.33
CA ARG A 174 24.68 -18.75 19.90
C ARG A 174 24.71 -17.24 19.66
N THR A 175 25.61 -16.85 18.77
CA THR A 175 25.61 -15.58 18.03
C THR A 175 24.29 -15.40 17.28
N ALA A 176 23.50 -14.40 17.61
CA ALA A 176 22.39 -13.96 16.76
C ALA A 176 22.96 -12.96 15.74
N GLN A 177 23.12 -13.39 14.49
CA GLN A 177 23.35 -12.47 13.38
C GLN A 177 22.17 -11.50 13.29
N ILE A 178 22.44 -10.20 13.10
CA ILE A 178 21.37 -9.27 12.69
C ILE A 178 21.01 -9.67 11.25
N PRO A 179 19.76 -10.07 10.99
CA PRO A 179 19.37 -10.45 9.64
C PRO A 179 19.42 -9.21 8.74
N VAL A 180 20.28 -9.26 7.73
CA VAL A 180 20.22 -8.35 6.59
C VAL A 180 19.13 -8.88 5.68
N TYR A 181 18.08 -8.09 5.48
CA TYR A 181 17.01 -8.43 4.56
C TYR A 181 17.33 -7.86 3.18
N GLN A 182 17.11 -8.68 2.17
CA GLN A 182 17.27 -8.33 0.78
C GLN A 182 15.95 -8.66 0.10
N ALA A 183 15.41 -7.70 -0.64
CA ALA A 183 14.33 -7.96 -1.55
C ALA A 183 14.91 -8.44 -2.89
N SER A 184 14.22 -9.36 -3.54
CA SER A 184 14.57 -9.73 -4.92
C SER A 184 13.77 -8.88 -5.90
N ILE A 185 14.45 -8.45 -6.96
CA ILE A 185 13.85 -7.72 -8.08
C ILE A 185 14.04 -8.57 -9.31
N ARG A 186 12.94 -9.01 -9.90
CA ARG A 186 12.92 -9.88 -11.07
C ARG A 186 12.29 -9.16 -12.25
N ALA A 187 13.06 -8.97 -13.31
CA ALA A 187 12.58 -8.43 -14.57
C ALA A 187 11.94 -9.53 -15.44
N GLU A 188 11.16 -9.13 -16.45
CA GLU A 188 10.47 -10.02 -17.39
C GLU A 188 11.40 -11.02 -18.09
N ASP A 189 12.63 -10.62 -18.42
CA ASP A 189 13.64 -11.49 -19.05
C ASP A 189 14.21 -12.56 -18.10
N GLY A 190 13.76 -12.58 -16.85
CA GLY A 190 14.17 -13.51 -15.81
C GLY A 190 15.42 -13.07 -15.03
N THR A 191 16.00 -11.91 -15.34
CA THR A 191 17.12 -11.36 -14.58
C THR A 191 16.67 -11.03 -13.16
N GLU A 192 17.43 -11.48 -12.17
CA GLU A 192 17.16 -11.25 -10.75
C GLU A 192 18.30 -10.48 -10.09
N THR A 193 17.95 -9.42 -9.36
CA THR A 193 18.89 -8.61 -8.56
C THR A 193 18.39 -8.50 -7.13
N ALA A 194 19.28 -8.13 -6.21
CA ALA A 194 18.95 -7.97 -4.80
C ALA A 194 19.13 -6.51 -4.39
N VAL A 195 18.15 -5.98 -3.64
CA VAL A 195 18.21 -4.64 -3.04
C VAL A 195 18.05 -4.73 -1.54
N ALA A 196 18.80 -3.89 -0.82
CA ALA A 196 18.72 -3.85 0.63
C ALA A 196 17.37 -3.32 1.10
N VAL A 197 16.81 -3.96 2.12
CA VAL A 197 15.58 -3.50 2.79
C VAL A 197 15.98 -2.81 4.08
N LEU A 198 15.60 -1.54 4.21
CA LEU A 198 15.77 -0.76 5.44
C LEU A 198 14.67 -1.15 6.43
N VAL A 199 15.02 -1.40 7.68
CA VAL A 199 14.05 -1.83 8.70
C VAL A 199 14.05 -0.83 9.85
N ASN A 200 12.96 -0.09 9.99
CA ASN A 200 12.68 0.78 11.14
C ASN A 200 11.73 0.04 12.08
N ARG A 201 12.28 -0.57 13.14
CA ARG A 201 11.50 -1.35 14.11
C ARG A 201 10.66 -0.49 15.05
N ASP A 202 11.09 0.73 15.34
CA ASP A 202 10.34 1.64 16.22
C ASP A 202 9.10 2.20 15.50
N GLY A 203 9.21 2.35 14.18
CA GLY A 203 8.09 2.70 13.30
C GLY A 203 7.32 1.50 12.73
N GLY A 204 7.72 0.26 13.07
CA GLY A 204 7.08 -0.96 12.57
C GLY A 204 7.08 -1.08 11.04
N ILE A 205 8.07 -0.55 10.34
CA ILE A 205 8.08 -0.48 8.87
C ILE A 205 9.40 -0.97 8.26
N ALA A 206 9.29 -1.75 7.19
CA ALA A 206 10.40 -2.10 6.31
C ALA A 206 10.24 -1.36 4.97
N SER A 207 11.32 -0.84 4.39
CA SER A 207 11.23 -0.07 3.15
C SER A 207 12.41 -0.21 2.20
N ILE A 208 12.12 0.02 0.93
CA ILE A 208 13.10 0.22 -0.14
C ILE A 208 12.91 1.67 -0.60
N GLU A 209 13.88 2.52 -0.29
CA GLU A 209 13.79 3.98 -0.49
C GLU A 209 14.46 4.47 -1.77
N GLU A 210 15.32 3.63 -2.37
CA GLU A 210 15.99 3.92 -3.64
C GLU A 210 15.25 3.23 -4.78
N ASP A 211 15.15 3.90 -5.93
CA ASP A 211 14.71 3.28 -7.19
C ASP A 211 15.80 2.31 -7.67
N PRO A 212 15.57 0.98 -7.60
CA PRO A 212 16.58 0.01 -7.94
C PRO A 212 16.57 -0.37 -9.43
N TRP A 213 15.57 0.07 -10.21
CA TRP A 213 15.42 -0.28 -11.63
C TRP A 213 15.76 0.90 -12.57
N HIS A 214 15.91 2.13 -12.06
CA HIS A 214 16.31 3.32 -12.82
C HIS A 214 15.37 3.66 -13.98
N GLY A 215 14.07 3.63 -13.71
CA GLY A 215 12.99 3.76 -14.69
C GLY A 215 12.31 2.43 -15.00
N MET A 216 11.02 2.35 -14.71
CA MET A 216 10.24 1.12 -14.82
C MET A 216 10.29 0.56 -16.25
N PRO A 217 10.69 -0.72 -16.44
CA PRO A 217 10.82 -1.31 -17.75
C PRO A 217 9.47 -1.44 -18.46
N GLN A 218 9.50 -1.45 -19.79
CA GLN A 218 8.33 -1.86 -20.58
C GLN A 218 8.15 -3.36 -20.37
N GLY A 219 7.09 -3.76 -19.66
CA GLY A 219 6.85 -5.15 -19.28
C GLY A 219 6.57 -5.37 -17.79
N GLU A 220 6.75 -6.62 -17.34
CA GLU A 220 6.54 -7.01 -15.94
C GLU A 220 7.82 -6.88 -15.10
N LEU A 221 7.68 -6.31 -13.90
CA LEU A 221 8.72 -6.23 -12.89
C LEU A 221 8.15 -6.70 -11.55
N ALA A 222 8.83 -7.62 -10.86
CA ALA A 222 8.40 -8.11 -9.55
C ALA A 222 9.44 -7.78 -8.48
N VAL A 223 8.99 -7.17 -7.39
CA VAL A 223 9.77 -6.87 -6.19
C VAL A 223 9.23 -7.72 -5.04
N THR A 224 10.01 -8.69 -4.57
CA THR A 224 9.62 -9.57 -3.46
C THR A 224 10.39 -9.22 -2.22
N ILE A 225 9.70 -8.71 -1.21
CA ILE A 225 10.25 -8.41 0.11
C ILE A 225 9.98 -9.62 1.03
N PRO A 226 11.02 -10.26 1.61
CA PRO A 226 10.81 -11.40 2.49
C PRO A 226 10.10 -10.98 3.78
N ALA A 227 9.46 -11.94 4.47
CA ALA A 227 8.87 -11.69 5.78
C ALA A 227 9.91 -11.16 6.79
N ILE A 228 9.64 -10.03 7.41
CA ILE A 228 10.50 -9.39 8.40
C ILE A 228 9.80 -9.41 9.77
N PRO A 229 10.33 -10.12 10.78
CA PRO A 229 9.74 -10.14 12.11
C PRO A 229 9.74 -8.74 12.76
N GLY A 230 8.58 -8.35 13.29
CA GLY A 230 8.42 -7.10 14.05
C GLY A 230 8.24 -5.85 13.18
N VAL A 231 7.86 -6.01 11.92
CA VAL A 231 7.28 -4.91 11.12
C VAL A 231 5.82 -5.19 10.85
N ASP A 232 5.04 -4.13 10.86
CA ASP A 232 3.61 -4.14 10.59
C ASP A 232 3.31 -3.65 9.15
N ALA A 233 4.29 -3.05 8.48
CA ALA A 233 4.16 -2.55 7.12
C ALA A 233 5.45 -2.66 6.28
N TYR A 234 5.25 -2.70 4.97
CA TYR A 234 6.28 -2.65 3.93
C TYR A 234 6.02 -1.47 3.00
N ALA A 235 7.07 -0.77 2.59
CA ALA A 235 6.95 0.32 1.64
C ALA A 235 7.97 0.24 0.51
N LEU A 236 7.53 0.62 -0.68
CA LEU A 236 8.37 0.77 -1.86
C LEU A 236 8.23 2.19 -2.40
N SER A 237 9.35 2.86 -2.55
CA SER A 237 9.41 4.20 -3.12
C SER A 237 9.70 4.11 -4.61
N ILE A 238 8.89 4.79 -5.43
CA ILE A 238 8.83 4.70 -6.89
C ILE A 238 8.84 6.12 -7.46
N PRO A 239 9.64 6.46 -8.47
CA PRO A 239 9.56 7.76 -9.12
C PRO A 239 8.14 8.04 -9.65
N VAL A 240 7.61 9.24 -9.42
CA VAL A 240 6.27 9.63 -9.93
C VAL A 240 6.19 9.49 -11.45
N THR A 241 7.31 9.73 -12.14
CA THR A 241 7.42 9.58 -13.60
C THR A 241 7.17 8.16 -14.09
N ASP A 242 7.48 7.15 -13.27
CA ASP A 242 7.30 5.74 -13.62
C ASP A 242 5.84 5.29 -13.47
N LEU A 243 5.05 6.03 -12.70
CA LEU A 243 3.62 5.79 -12.47
C LEU A 243 2.70 6.74 -13.26
N SER A 244 3.27 7.61 -14.11
CA SER A 244 2.55 8.64 -14.87
C SER A 244 2.70 8.48 -16.39
N THR A 245 2.91 7.25 -16.89
CA THR A 245 2.99 7.01 -18.34
C THR A 245 1.61 7.19 -19.00
N PRO A 246 1.53 7.65 -20.27
CA PRO A 246 0.24 7.90 -20.92
C PRO A 246 -0.69 6.68 -20.95
N ASP A 247 -0.12 5.50 -21.21
CA ASP A 247 -0.78 4.20 -21.23
C ASP A 247 -0.03 3.24 -20.30
N ALA A 248 -0.64 2.12 -19.92
CA ALA A 248 0.03 1.07 -19.15
C ALA A 248 1.13 0.40 -19.99
N GLN A 249 2.37 0.84 -19.80
CA GLN A 249 3.56 0.35 -20.51
C GLN A 249 4.32 -0.71 -19.71
N GLY A 250 4.14 -0.74 -18.38
CA GLY A 250 4.69 -1.77 -17.51
C GLY A 250 3.79 -2.04 -16.30
N MET A 251 4.05 -3.18 -15.66
CA MET A 251 3.37 -3.64 -14.43
C MET A 251 4.41 -3.94 -13.35
N LEU A 252 4.24 -3.38 -12.15
CA LEU A 252 5.11 -3.58 -11.01
C LEU A 252 4.36 -4.37 -9.94
N GLU A 253 4.75 -5.61 -9.72
CA GLU A 253 4.29 -6.39 -8.58
C GLU A 253 5.17 -6.11 -7.36
N ILE A 254 4.54 -5.72 -6.25
CA ILE A 254 5.17 -5.60 -4.93
C ILE A 254 4.63 -6.74 -4.09
N SER A 255 5.47 -7.70 -3.71
CA SER A 255 5.07 -8.89 -2.96
C SER A 255 5.70 -8.93 -1.57
N THR A 256 4.88 -9.19 -0.56
CA THR A 256 5.25 -9.26 0.86
C THR A 256 4.57 -10.46 1.51
N ASP A 257 4.87 -10.77 2.77
CA ASP A 257 4.15 -11.80 3.53
C ASP A 257 2.71 -11.40 3.89
N GLN A 258 2.38 -10.10 3.86
CA GLN A 258 1.04 -9.59 4.17
C GLN A 258 0.11 -9.58 2.94
N GLY A 259 0.69 -9.48 1.75
CA GLY A 259 -0.04 -9.37 0.48
C GLY A 259 0.85 -8.90 -0.65
N SER A 260 0.33 -8.99 -1.87
CA SER A 260 0.93 -8.38 -3.06
C SER A 260 0.00 -7.38 -3.74
N VAL A 261 0.61 -6.40 -4.39
CA VAL A 261 -0.09 -5.40 -5.21
C VAL A 261 0.63 -5.28 -6.55
N VAL A 262 -0.11 -5.40 -7.65
CA VAL A 262 0.36 -5.12 -9.00
C VAL A 262 -0.12 -3.74 -9.41
N VAL A 263 0.82 -2.83 -9.64
CA VAL A 263 0.54 -1.45 -10.07
C VAL A 263 0.93 -1.20 -11.52
N PRO A 264 0.05 -0.61 -12.34
CA PRO A 264 0.38 -0.26 -13.71
C PRO A 264 1.15 1.07 -13.76
N SER A 265 2.01 1.24 -14.77
CA SER A 265 2.82 2.45 -14.96
C SER A 265 2.03 3.72 -15.28
N ASN A 266 0.72 3.63 -15.56
CA ASN A 266 -0.18 4.76 -15.77
C ASN A 266 -1.09 5.05 -14.57
N MET A 267 -0.81 4.45 -13.41
CA MET A 267 -1.60 4.57 -12.18
C MET A 267 -1.97 6.01 -11.78
N LEU A 268 -1.08 6.99 -12.00
CA LEU A 268 -1.30 8.39 -11.67
C LEU A 268 -1.81 9.23 -12.86
N THR A 269 -1.84 8.66 -14.06
CA THR A 269 -2.26 9.37 -15.28
C THR A 269 -3.73 9.77 -15.19
N GLY A 270 -4.01 11.05 -15.44
CA GLY A 270 -5.37 11.61 -15.39
C GLY A 270 -5.89 11.94 -14.00
N THR A 271 -5.18 11.59 -12.93
CA THR A 271 -5.62 11.83 -11.54
C THR A 271 -5.44 13.28 -11.07
N GLY A 272 -4.55 14.04 -11.72
CA GLY A 272 -4.08 15.34 -11.23
C GLY A 272 -3.20 15.27 -9.97
N GLN A 273 -2.86 14.07 -9.50
CA GLN A 273 -2.05 13.81 -8.30
C GLN A 273 -0.59 13.47 -8.67
N THR A 274 0.04 14.29 -9.52
CA THR A 274 1.42 14.06 -10.01
C THR A 274 2.44 15.06 -9.46
N ASP A 275 2.04 15.90 -8.51
CA ASP A 275 2.91 16.92 -7.92
C ASP A 275 3.88 16.29 -6.90
N GLY A 276 5.12 16.07 -7.32
CA GLY A 276 6.22 15.59 -6.49
C GLY A 276 7.18 14.69 -7.26
N ASN A 277 8.21 14.19 -6.58
CA ASN A 277 9.25 13.39 -7.22
C ASN A 277 9.07 11.89 -6.98
N GLN A 278 8.71 11.51 -5.75
CA GLN A 278 8.72 10.11 -5.31
C GLN A 278 7.37 9.73 -4.72
N ALA A 279 6.70 8.78 -5.35
CA ALA A 279 5.56 8.08 -4.79
C ALA A 279 6.04 6.99 -3.84
N ARG A 280 5.26 6.68 -2.80
CA ARG A 280 5.52 5.59 -1.88
C ARG A 280 4.26 4.77 -1.71
N ILE A 281 4.31 3.50 -2.11
CA ILE A 281 3.22 2.54 -1.89
C ILE A 281 3.53 1.78 -0.62
N THR A 282 2.56 1.71 0.30
CA THR A 282 2.68 1.02 1.58
C THR A 282 1.66 -0.11 1.65
N ILE A 283 2.13 -1.32 1.95
CA ILE A 283 1.35 -2.54 2.21
C ILE A 283 1.54 -2.88 3.68
N GLY A 284 0.48 -2.80 4.48
CA GLY A 284 0.58 -3.01 5.92
C GLY A 284 -0.56 -3.82 6.51
N SER A 285 -0.39 -4.22 7.75
CA SER A 285 -1.44 -4.75 8.61
C SER A 285 -2.18 -3.59 9.29
N VAL A 286 -3.40 -3.86 9.75
CA VAL A 286 -4.23 -2.87 10.44
C VAL A 286 -4.45 -3.33 11.88
N ASP A 287 -4.36 -2.37 12.81
CA ASP A 287 -4.82 -2.60 14.17
C ASP A 287 -6.36 -2.72 14.17
N ARG A 288 -6.84 -3.91 14.54
CA ARG A 288 -8.27 -4.23 14.56
C ARG A 288 -9.02 -3.53 15.69
N SER A 289 -8.32 -2.93 16.66
CA SER A 289 -8.94 -2.28 17.83
C SER A 289 -9.80 -1.06 17.49
N ASP A 290 -9.58 -0.46 16.32
CA ASP A 290 -10.34 0.69 15.83
C ASP A 290 -11.55 0.30 14.97
N LEU A 291 -11.78 -1.00 14.72
CA LEU A 291 -12.93 -1.45 13.93
C LEU A 291 -14.25 -1.34 14.73
N PRO A 292 -15.34 -0.87 14.09
CA PRO A 292 -16.69 -1.02 14.63
C PRO A 292 -17.05 -2.49 14.93
N GLU A 293 -17.93 -2.71 15.91
CA GLU A 293 -18.30 -4.05 16.39
C GLU A 293 -18.87 -4.96 15.29
N ASP A 294 -19.71 -4.41 14.42
CA ASP A 294 -20.30 -5.11 13.28
C ASP A 294 -19.26 -5.47 12.21
N ALA A 295 -18.30 -4.58 11.94
CA ALA A 295 -17.19 -4.87 11.06
C ALA A 295 -16.27 -5.96 11.63
N ALA A 296 -15.98 -5.88 12.93
CA ALA A 296 -15.16 -6.87 13.64
C ALA A 296 -15.80 -8.26 13.64
N GLU A 297 -17.13 -8.37 13.79
CA GLU A 297 -17.85 -9.64 13.73
C GLU A 297 -17.76 -10.30 12.34
N ILE A 298 -17.91 -9.52 11.27
CA ILE A 298 -17.86 -10.02 9.89
C ILE A 298 -16.43 -10.46 9.49
N ILE A 299 -15.43 -9.64 9.83
CA ILE A 299 -14.03 -9.90 9.47
C ILE A 299 -13.47 -11.04 10.34
N GLY A 300 -13.70 -10.98 11.66
CA GLY A 300 -13.10 -11.89 12.63
C GLY A 300 -11.57 -11.82 12.64
N ASP A 301 -10.91 -12.97 12.76
CA ASP A 301 -9.44 -13.06 12.79
C ASP A 301 -8.80 -13.10 11.39
N ARG A 302 -9.60 -12.96 10.32
CA ARG A 302 -9.13 -13.05 8.93
C ARG A 302 -8.21 -11.89 8.54
N PRO A 303 -7.37 -12.04 7.50
CA PRO A 303 -6.47 -10.99 7.05
C PRO A 303 -7.17 -9.65 6.80
N LEU A 304 -6.55 -8.59 7.29
CA LEU A 304 -6.96 -7.19 7.10
C LEU A 304 -5.72 -6.40 6.65
N LEU A 305 -5.70 -6.06 5.37
CA LEU A 305 -4.61 -5.41 4.66
C LEU A 305 -4.89 -3.92 4.53
N GLN A 306 -3.87 -3.10 4.75
CA GLN A 306 -3.89 -1.68 4.48
C GLN A 306 -3.06 -1.36 3.25
N LEU A 307 -3.66 -0.63 2.32
CA LEU A 307 -2.95 -0.03 1.21
C LEU A 307 -2.97 1.50 1.38
N ARG A 308 -1.80 2.12 1.28
CA ARG A 308 -1.67 3.59 1.27
C ARG A 308 -0.71 4.04 0.18
N MET A 309 -0.92 5.26 -0.29
CA MET A 309 0.02 5.97 -1.13
C MET A 309 0.39 7.31 -0.51
N SER A 310 1.63 7.74 -0.69
CA SER A 310 2.03 9.13 -0.49
C SER A 310 2.91 9.60 -1.64
N ILE A 311 2.99 10.91 -1.86
CA ILE A 311 3.99 11.54 -2.73
C ILE A 311 4.79 12.52 -1.88
N ASP A 312 6.12 12.38 -1.88
CA ASP A 312 7.06 13.19 -1.09
C ASP A 312 6.64 13.30 0.40
N GLY A 313 6.11 12.20 0.95
CA GLY A 313 5.64 12.10 2.34
C GLY A 313 4.21 12.59 2.61
N ARG A 314 3.57 13.24 1.64
CA ARG A 314 2.15 13.64 1.76
C ARG A 314 1.24 12.48 1.37
N GLN A 315 0.46 11.96 2.32
CA GLN A 315 -0.53 10.91 2.05
C GLN A 315 -1.58 11.35 1.03
N LEU A 316 -1.97 10.42 0.16
CA LEU A 316 -2.96 10.61 -0.89
C LEU A 316 -4.07 9.56 -0.79
N ASP A 317 -5.30 10.02 -0.98
CA ASP A 317 -6.46 9.16 -1.26
C ASP A 317 -6.47 8.88 -2.76
N TRP A 318 -5.61 7.96 -3.20
CA TRP A 318 -5.49 7.62 -4.61
C TRP A 318 -6.77 6.95 -5.11
N ASN A 319 -7.26 7.41 -6.27
CA ASN A 319 -8.34 6.80 -7.03
C ASN A 319 -8.08 6.98 -8.54
N ASN A 320 -8.12 5.89 -9.31
CA ASN A 320 -8.06 5.93 -10.78
C ASN A 320 -8.82 4.75 -11.40
N SER A 321 -10.01 5.02 -11.94
CA SER A 321 -10.84 3.99 -12.60
C SER A 321 -10.27 3.49 -13.93
N GLN A 322 -9.31 4.21 -14.52
CA GLN A 322 -8.68 3.84 -15.79
C GLN A 322 -7.41 3.00 -15.61
N ALA A 323 -6.92 2.87 -14.37
CA ALA A 323 -5.70 2.15 -14.05
C ALA A 323 -5.88 1.33 -12.76
N PRO A 324 -6.78 0.32 -12.76
CA PRO A 324 -7.02 -0.52 -11.59
C PRO A 324 -5.75 -1.28 -11.20
N VAL A 325 -5.57 -1.49 -9.90
CA VAL A 325 -4.50 -2.31 -9.34
C VAL A 325 -5.03 -3.69 -8.99
N ARG A 326 -4.20 -4.73 -9.12
CA ARG A 326 -4.53 -6.08 -8.64
C ARG A 326 -3.94 -6.28 -7.25
N VAL A 327 -4.71 -6.83 -6.33
CA VAL A 327 -4.29 -7.11 -4.96
C VAL A 327 -4.51 -8.60 -4.67
N SER A 328 -3.53 -9.24 -4.05
CA SER A 328 -3.62 -10.63 -3.60
C SER A 328 -3.27 -10.73 -2.11
N ILE A 329 -4.18 -11.31 -1.32
CA ILE A 329 -4.03 -11.46 0.13
C ILE A 329 -3.85 -12.96 0.44
N PRO A 330 -2.72 -13.40 1.01
CA PRO A 330 -2.55 -14.77 1.48
C PRO A 330 -3.66 -15.16 2.46
N TYR A 331 -4.32 -16.28 2.20
CA TYR A 331 -5.39 -16.76 3.05
C TYR A 331 -5.40 -18.28 3.13
N ALA A 332 -5.44 -18.80 4.34
CA ALA A 332 -5.62 -20.22 4.61
C ALA A 332 -7.03 -20.42 5.19
N PRO A 333 -8.03 -20.79 4.36
CA PRO A 333 -9.39 -20.97 4.85
C PRO A 333 -9.49 -22.12 5.85
N THR A 334 -10.45 -22.02 6.75
CA THR A 334 -10.76 -23.13 7.66
C THR A 334 -11.38 -24.31 6.90
N THR A 335 -11.41 -25.50 7.52
CA THR A 335 -12.05 -26.68 6.91
C THR A 335 -13.51 -26.42 6.53
N ALA A 336 -14.26 -25.65 7.34
CA ALA A 336 -15.64 -25.30 7.05
C ALA A 336 -15.75 -24.35 5.85
N GLU A 337 -14.84 -23.37 5.73
CA GLU A 337 -14.85 -22.44 4.60
C GLU A 337 -14.47 -23.12 3.28
N LEU A 338 -13.64 -24.16 3.33
CA LEU A 338 -13.31 -25.00 2.17
C LEU A 338 -14.48 -25.87 1.69
N GLU A 339 -15.54 -26.06 2.48
CA GLU A 339 -16.75 -26.74 2.00
C GLU A 339 -17.49 -25.88 0.96
N ASP A 340 -17.39 -24.55 1.07
CA ASP A 340 -17.96 -23.62 0.10
C ASP A 340 -17.10 -22.34 -0.07
N PRO A 341 -15.94 -22.47 -0.76
CA PRO A 341 -14.95 -21.40 -0.84
C PRO A 341 -15.41 -20.18 -1.66
N GLU A 342 -16.48 -20.31 -2.44
CA GLU A 342 -17.03 -19.20 -3.21
C GLU A 342 -17.64 -18.11 -2.31
N HIS A 343 -17.92 -18.44 -1.04
CA HIS A 343 -18.36 -17.52 0.00
C HIS A 343 -17.23 -16.79 0.72
N ILE A 344 -15.97 -17.07 0.36
CA ILE A 344 -14.84 -16.21 0.71
C ILE A 344 -14.91 -14.96 -0.17
N VAL A 345 -15.02 -13.81 0.47
CA VAL A 345 -15.24 -12.51 -0.17
C VAL A 345 -14.22 -11.49 0.31
N VAL A 346 -14.12 -10.39 -0.42
CA VAL A 346 -13.35 -9.22 -0.03
C VAL A 346 -14.32 -8.10 0.32
N VAL A 347 -14.02 -7.38 1.40
CA VAL A 347 -14.69 -6.13 1.77
C VAL A 347 -13.65 -5.05 1.97
N TYR A 348 -14.00 -3.80 1.74
CA TYR A 348 -13.21 -2.66 2.18
C TYR A 348 -13.91 -1.88 3.29
N VAL A 349 -13.12 -1.24 4.14
CA VAL A 349 -13.61 -0.39 5.24
C VAL A 349 -13.49 1.07 4.82
N ASP A 350 -14.60 1.81 4.79
CA ASP A 350 -14.56 3.25 4.49
C ASP A 350 -14.08 4.10 5.68
N GLY A 351 -13.91 5.41 5.48
CA GLY A 351 -13.46 6.32 6.53
C GLY A 351 -14.43 6.50 7.71
N ALA A 352 -15.67 6.00 7.60
CA ALA A 352 -16.65 5.95 8.67
C ALA A 352 -16.73 4.57 9.34
N GLY A 353 -15.92 3.59 8.88
CA GLY A 353 -15.89 2.24 9.42
C GLY A 353 -16.90 1.28 8.79
N ASN A 354 -17.64 1.69 7.75
CA ASN A 354 -18.63 0.80 7.11
C ASN A 354 -17.94 -0.17 6.15
N LEU A 355 -18.49 -1.39 6.07
CA LEU A 355 -18.04 -2.41 5.14
C LEU A 355 -18.74 -2.29 3.78
N HIS A 356 -17.93 -2.35 2.72
CA HIS A 356 -18.39 -2.37 1.33
C HIS A 356 -17.84 -3.61 0.64
N SER A 357 -18.70 -4.35 -0.06
CA SER A 357 -18.26 -5.54 -0.81
C SER A 357 -17.38 -5.16 -1.99
N VAL A 358 -16.37 -6.00 -2.26
CA VAL A 358 -15.52 -5.96 -3.45
C VAL A 358 -15.87 -7.17 -4.31
N PRO A 359 -16.81 -7.04 -5.27
CA PRO A 359 -17.48 -8.18 -5.90
C PRO A 359 -16.56 -9.08 -6.76
N ASN A 360 -15.50 -8.50 -7.31
CA ASN A 360 -14.48 -9.21 -8.09
C ASN A 360 -13.48 -9.99 -7.20
N GLY A 361 -13.65 -10.01 -5.87
CA GLY A 361 -12.86 -10.84 -4.96
C GLY A 361 -13.08 -12.34 -5.16
N ARG A 362 -11.98 -13.09 -5.26
CA ARG A 362 -11.95 -14.55 -5.45
C ARG A 362 -10.91 -15.19 -4.56
N TYR A 363 -11.26 -16.29 -3.90
CA TYR A 363 -10.27 -17.20 -3.34
C TYR A 363 -9.74 -18.12 -4.46
N ASP A 364 -8.43 -18.16 -4.60
CA ASP A 364 -7.70 -19.06 -5.49
C ASP A 364 -7.00 -20.13 -4.65
N ALA A 365 -7.44 -21.37 -4.80
CA ALA A 365 -6.91 -22.51 -4.05
C ALA A 365 -5.54 -22.97 -4.56
N GLU A 366 -5.14 -22.63 -5.79
CA GLU A 366 -3.83 -22.99 -6.34
C GLU A 366 -2.74 -22.09 -5.73
N THR A 367 -3.01 -20.79 -5.63
CA THR A 367 -2.07 -19.82 -5.04
C THR A 367 -2.23 -19.67 -3.53
N GLY A 368 -3.37 -20.06 -2.96
CA GLY A 368 -3.67 -19.86 -1.54
C GLY A 368 -3.90 -18.38 -1.20
N THR A 369 -4.47 -17.62 -2.13
CA THR A 369 -4.67 -16.18 -1.99
C THR A 369 -6.12 -15.80 -2.28
N VAL A 370 -6.56 -14.67 -1.73
CA VAL A 370 -7.76 -13.98 -2.15
C VAL A 370 -7.34 -12.80 -3.04
N THR A 371 -7.71 -12.85 -4.31
CA THR A 371 -7.33 -11.84 -5.32
C THR A 371 -8.52 -10.99 -5.73
N PHE A 372 -8.29 -9.70 -5.94
CA PHE A 372 -9.27 -8.74 -6.45
C PHE A 372 -8.57 -7.61 -7.20
N THR A 373 -9.32 -6.80 -7.94
CA THR A 373 -8.85 -5.52 -8.47
C THR A 373 -9.58 -4.36 -7.78
N THR A 374 -8.92 -3.23 -7.63
CA THR A 374 -9.51 -2.02 -7.06
C THR A 374 -9.00 -0.77 -7.78
N THR A 375 -9.81 0.29 -7.76
CA THR A 375 -9.47 1.58 -8.32
C THR A 375 -9.01 2.58 -7.28
N HIS A 376 -9.00 2.21 -5.99
CA HIS A 376 -8.57 3.09 -4.90
C HIS A 376 -7.83 2.33 -3.80
N PHE A 377 -7.08 3.06 -2.97
CA PHE A 377 -6.45 2.49 -1.78
C PHE A 377 -7.35 2.66 -0.54
N SER A 378 -7.33 1.65 0.33
CA SER A 378 -8.15 1.56 1.54
C SER A 378 -7.65 0.42 2.45
N HIS A 379 -8.43 0.10 3.47
CA HIS A 379 -8.33 -1.15 4.22
C HIS A 379 -9.19 -2.22 3.57
N TYR A 380 -8.60 -3.38 3.26
CA TYR A 380 -9.26 -4.51 2.64
C TYR A 380 -9.19 -5.73 3.55
N ALA A 381 -10.30 -6.41 3.76
CA ALA A 381 -10.38 -7.62 4.56
C ALA A 381 -10.91 -8.81 3.77
N VAL A 382 -10.38 -9.98 4.09
CA VAL A 382 -11.02 -11.24 3.74
C VAL A 382 -12.15 -11.50 4.73
N ALA A 383 -13.33 -11.87 4.22
CA ALA A 383 -14.47 -12.28 5.03
C ALA A 383 -15.05 -13.59 4.50
N TYR A 384 -15.79 -14.31 5.34
CA TYR A 384 -16.59 -15.46 4.91
C TYR A 384 -18.05 -15.16 5.16
N VAL A 385 -18.79 -14.93 4.08
CA VAL A 385 -20.17 -14.45 4.13
C VAL A 385 -21.05 -15.47 3.44
N HIS A 386 -22.02 -16.03 4.15
CA HIS A 386 -23.02 -16.91 3.58
C HIS A 386 -24.41 -16.26 3.64
N ARG A 387 -24.82 -15.63 2.53
CA ARG A 387 -26.17 -15.06 2.38
C ARG A 387 -27.11 -16.06 1.74
N THR A 388 -28.30 -16.23 2.32
CA THR A 388 -29.37 -17.10 1.84
C THR A 388 -30.73 -16.44 2.02
N PHE A 389 -31.77 -16.97 1.36
CA PHE A 389 -33.14 -16.48 1.42
C PHE A 389 -34.12 -17.65 1.62
N GLU A 390 -35.23 -17.40 2.29
CA GLU A 390 -36.21 -18.42 2.69
C GLU A 390 -37.01 -18.98 1.51
N ASP A 391 -37.12 -18.21 0.42
CA ASP A 391 -37.95 -18.54 -0.75
C ASP A 391 -37.19 -19.24 -1.89
N LEU A 392 -35.94 -19.66 -1.67
CA LEU A 392 -35.12 -20.34 -2.69
C LEU A 392 -35.50 -21.81 -2.91
N GLU A 393 -36.36 -22.40 -2.08
CA GLU A 393 -36.84 -23.78 -2.26
C GLU A 393 -37.57 -23.97 -3.59
N ALA A 394 -38.21 -22.92 -4.13
CA ALA A 394 -38.87 -22.94 -5.43
C ALA A 394 -37.89 -23.07 -6.61
N VAL A 395 -36.61 -22.72 -6.41
CA VAL A 395 -35.60 -22.63 -7.48
C VAL A 395 -34.26 -23.27 -7.07
N LEU A 396 -34.28 -24.50 -6.56
CA LEU A 396 -33.07 -25.23 -6.15
C LEU A 396 -31.97 -25.28 -7.22
N TRP A 397 -32.34 -25.20 -8.51
CA TRP A 397 -31.41 -25.14 -9.64
C TRP A 397 -30.55 -23.87 -9.69
N GLY A 398 -31.03 -22.76 -9.11
CA GLY A 398 -30.35 -21.47 -9.07
C GLY A 398 -29.90 -21.06 -7.66
N LYS A 399 -30.23 -21.86 -6.63
CA LYS A 399 -29.99 -21.54 -5.22
C LYS A 399 -28.53 -21.19 -4.94
N LYS A 400 -27.60 -22.07 -5.32
CA LYS A 400 -26.15 -21.85 -5.12
C LYS A 400 -25.70 -20.53 -5.75
N GLN A 401 -26.07 -20.30 -7.01
CA GLN A 401 -25.67 -19.11 -7.76
C GLN A 401 -26.18 -17.83 -7.11
N ILE A 402 -27.43 -17.84 -6.64
CA ILE A 402 -28.02 -16.72 -5.91
C ILE A 402 -27.27 -16.46 -4.60
N GLU A 403 -27.00 -17.51 -3.82
CA GLU A 403 -26.31 -17.40 -2.52
C GLU A 403 -24.88 -16.87 -2.68
N VAL A 404 -24.13 -17.37 -3.66
CA VAL A 404 -22.76 -16.90 -3.96
C VAL A 404 -22.77 -15.43 -4.38
N LEU A 405 -23.60 -15.05 -5.36
CA LEU A 405 -23.67 -13.66 -5.81
C LEU A 405 -24.17 -12.71 -4.71
N ALA A 406 -25.07 -13.17 -3.84
CA ALA A 406 -25.58 -12.37 -2.72
C ALA A 406 -24.48 -12.13 -1.67
N SER A 407 -23.69 -13.17 -1.41
CA SER A 407 -22.56 -13.10 -0.48
C SER A 407 -21.48 -12.13 -0.94
N LYS A 408 -21.34 -11.97 -2.25
CA LYS A 408 -20.40 -11.03 -2.89
C LYS A 408 -20.95 -9.62 -3.07
N GLY A 409 -22.17 -9.37 -2.61
CA GLY A 409 -22.83 -8.07 -2.73
C GLY A 409 -23.32 -7.74 -4.15
N ILE A 410 -23.28 -8.69 -5.09
CA ILE A 410 -23.74 -8.49 -6.47
C ILE A 410 -25.27 -8.43 -6.49
N VAL A 411 -25.93 -9.51 -6.05
CA VAL A 411 -27.40 -9.57 -5.97
C VAL A 411 -27.89 -9.23 -4.57
N LYS A 412 -29.07 -8.61 -4.49
CA LYS A 412 -29.73 -8.28 -3.23
C LYS A 412 -31.15 -8.85 -3.24
N GLY A 413 -31.62 -9.31 -2.08
CA GLY A 413 -33.01 -9.68 -1.89
C GLY A 413 -33.94 -8.46 -1.97
N VAL A 414 -35.23 -8.71 -2.16
CA VAL A 414 -36.28 -7.67 -2.00
C VAL A 414 -36.52 -7.35 -0.52
N SER A 415 -36.06 -8.22 0.37
CA SER A 415 -35.95 -8.02 1.82
C SER A 415 -34.70 -8.74 2.33
N GLN A 416 -34.46 -8.71 3.65
CA GLN A 416 -33.37 -9.48 4.26
C GLN A 416 -33.54 -11.00 4.14
N THR A 417 -34.77 -11.50 4.00
CA THR A 417 -35.08 -12.94 3.99
C THR A 417 -35.72 -13.43 2.69
N THR A 418 -36.05 -12.53 1.76
CA THR A 418 -36.80 -12.85 0.53
C THR A 418 -36.03 -12.40 -0.72
N PHE A 419 -35.85 -13.29 -1.68
CA PHE A 419 -35.22 -12.98 -2.97
C PHE A 419 -36.21 -12.67 -4.09
N ALA A 420 -37.41 -13.25 -4.06
CA ALA A 420 -38.43 -13.25 -5.11
C ALA A 420 -37.92 -13.85 -6.45
N PRO A 421 -37.54 -15.13 -6.49
CA PRO A 421 -36.80 -15.72 -7.61
C PRO A 421 -37.57 -15.72 -8.95
N GLU A 422 -38.89 -15.88 -8.92
CA GLU A 422 -39.73 -15.95 -10.13
C GLU A 422 -40.21 -14.57 -10.61
N ALA A 423 -39.96 -13.50 -9.86
CA ALA A 423 -40.36 -12.16 -10.27
C ALA A 423 -39.53 -11.72 -11.49
N ALA A 424 -40.20 -11.04 -12.44
CA ALA A 424 -39.53 -10.41 -13.56
C ALA A 424 -38.53 -9.35 -13.06
N ILE A 425 -37.35 -9.30 -13.65
CA ILE A 425 -36.35 -8.27 -13.34
C ILE A 425 -36.53 -7.04 -14.23
N THR A 426 -36.40 -5.85 -13.64
CA THR A 426 -36.45 -4.59 -14.38
C THR A 426 -35.17 -4.37 -15.20
N ARG A 427 -35.23 -3.51 -16.21
CA ARG A 427 -34.07 -3.10 -17.01
C ARG A 427 -32.98 -2.45 -16.14
N ALA A 428 -33.38 -1.58 -15.21
CA ALA A 428 -32.45 -0.92 -14.29
C ALA A 428 -31.80 -1.90 -13.31
N ASP A 429 -32.59 -2.81 -12.72
CA ASP A 429 -32.04 -3.83 -11.83
C ASP A 429 -31.02 -4.71 -12.54
N PHE A 430 -31.36 -5.22 -13.72
CA PHE A 430 -30.42 -6.04 -14.49
C PHE A 430 -29.10 -5.30 -14.77
N LEU A 431 -29.18 -4.04 -15.20
CA LEU A 431 -27.99 -3.25 -15.51
C LEU A 431 -27.13 -3.00 -14.26
N CYS A 432 -27.75 -2.71 -13.12
CA CYS A 432 -27.02 -2.56 -11.85
C CYS A 432 -26.27 -3.84 -11.48
N LEU A 433 -26.94 -4.99 -11.61
CA LEU A 433 -26.32 -6.28 -11.31
C LEU A 433 -25.16 -6.58 -12.28
N LEU A 434 -25.33 -6.31 -13.57
CA LEU A 434 -24.28 -6.50 -14.58
C LEU A 434 -23.06 -5.62 -14.31
N VAL A 435 -23.24 -4.33 -14.05
CA VAL A 435 -22.15 -3.39 -13.72
C VAL A 435 -21.38 -3.86 -12.47
N ARG A 436 -22.09 -4.33 -11.44
CA ARG A 436 -21.47 -4.89 -10.22
C ARG A 436 -20.75 -6.22 -10.48
N THR A 437 -21.31 -7.09 -11.30
CA THR A 437 -20.68 -8.37 -11.68
C THR A 437 -19.34 -8.14 -12.37
N LEU A 438 -19.24 -7.10 -13.21
CA LEU A 438 -18.02 -6.76 -13.95
C LEU A 438 -17.07 -5.84 -13.16
N GLY A 439 -17.45 -5.42 -11.94
CA GLY A 439 -16.58 -4.66 -11.04
C GLY A 439 -16.27 -3.24 -11.49
N TRP A 440 -17.13 -2.59 -12.29
CA TRP A 440 -16.89 -1.22 -12.70
C TRP A 440 -17.20 -0.19 -11.61
N GLU A 441 -16.21 0.66 -11.36
CA GLU A 441 -16.24 1.74 -10.36
C GLU A 441 -16.14 3.13 -11.02
N GLY A 442 -16.36 4.20 -10.23
CA GLY A 442 -16.33 5.59 -10.71
C GLY A 442 -17.68 6.31 -10.59
N GLU A 443 -17.67 7.62 -10.82
CA GLU A 443 -18.85 8.49 -10.81
C GLU A 443 -19.08 9.04 -12.23
N PRO A 444 -20.25 8.78 -12.85
CA PRO A 444 -20.54 9.30 -14.19
C PRO A 444 -20.86 10.81 -14.15
N GLU A 445 -20.65 11.50 -15.27
CA GLU A 445 -21.02 12.91 -15.47
C GLU A 445 -22.55 13.11 -15.49
N GLY A 446 -23.30 12.06 -15.84
CA GLY A 446 -24.77 12.08 -15.81
C GLY A 446 -25.41 10.77 -16.27
N SER A 447 -26.74 10.72 -16.20
CA SER A 447 -27.53 9.55 -16.63
C SER A 447 -28.56 9.92 -17.72
N PHE A 448 -29.52 9.05 -17.98
CA PHE A 448 -30.65 9.30 -18.89
C PHE A 448 -31.66 10.25 -18.25
N SER A 449 -32.38 11.00 -19.08
CA SER A 449 -33.34 12.02 -18.65
C SER A 449 -34.53 11.50 -17.81
N ASP A 450 -34.86 10.22 -17.91
CA ASP A 450 -35.89 9.55 -17.10
C ASP A 450 -35.34 8.77 -15.90
N VAL A 451 -34.08 8.99 -15.55
CA VAL A 451 -33.44 8.45 -14.34
C VAL A 451 -33.14 9.59 -13.37
N ALA A 452 -33.84 9.60 -12.23
CA ALA A 452 -33.64 10.62 -11.19
C ALA A 452 -32.27 10.49 -10.51
N GLU A 453 -31.66 11.61 -10.13
CA GLU A 453 -30.32 11.64 -9.48
C GLU A 453 -30.27 10.89 -8.13
N ASP A 454 -31.40 10.77 -7.44
CA ASP A 454 -31.53 10.05 -6.17
C ASP A 454 -31.96 8.58 -6.35
N ALA A 455 -32.17 8.12 -7.58
CA ALA A 455 -32.48 6.72 -7.84
C ALA A 455 -31.26 5.84 -7.52
N TYR A 456 -31.49 4.70 -6.86
CA TYR A 456 -30.40 3.78 -6.49
C TYR A 456 -29.62 3.21 -7.69
N TYR A 457 -30.17 3.32 -8.89
CA TYR A 457 -29.58 2.88 -10.15
C TYR A 457 -29.03 4.04 -11.00
N TRP A 458 -29.05 5.28 -10.50
CA TRP A 458 -28.56 6.44 -11.24
C TRP A 458 -27.10 6.30 -11.65
N ARG A 459 -26.26 5.85 -10.72
CA ARG A 459 -24.83 5.67 -10.92
C ARG A 459 -24.55 4.59 -11.97
N GLU A 460 -25.09 3.38 -11.80
CA GLU A 460 -24.83 2.27 -12.73
C GLU A 460 -25.40 2.53 -14.13
N THR A 461 -26.53 3.23 -14.25
CA THR A 461 -27.07 3.64 -15.56
C THR A 461 -26.21 4.70 -16.25
N GLY A 462 -25.64 5.65 -15.51
CA GLY A 462 -24.70 6.64 -16.04
C GLY A 462 -23.40 6.00 -16.54
N ILE A 463 -22.78 5.13 -15.73
CA ILE A 463 -21.57 4.39 -16.12
C ILE A 463 -21.82 3.61 -17.42
N ALA A 464 -22.92 2.86 -17.48
CA ALA A 464 -23.24 2.07 -18.66
C ALA A 464 -23.56 2.91 -19.91
N LYS A 465 -24.05 4.14 -19.74
CA LYS A 465 -24.27 5.10 -20.83
C LYS A 465 -22.95 5.61 -21.38
N GLU A 466 -22.03 6.01 -20.52
CA GLU A 466 -20.70 6.53 -20.89
C GLU A 466 -19.83 5.47 -21.56
N LEU A 467 -19.87 4.24 -21.04
CA LEU A 467 -19.18 3.09 -21.63
C LEU A 467 -19.85 2.58 -22.93
N GLY A 468 -20.99 3.15 -23.33
CA GLY A 468 -21.70 2.76 -24.56
C GLY A 468 -22.39 1.39 -24.49
N ILE A 469 -22.52 0.81 -23.30
CA ILE A 469 -23.19 -0.47 -23.05
C ILE A 469 -24.68 -0.32 -23.37
N VAL A 470 -25.28 0.78 -22.95
CA VAL A 470 -26.68 1.11 -23.20
C VAL A 470 -26.82 2.40 -23.99
N SER A 471 -27.65 2.39 -25.03
CA SER A 471 -27.93 3.57 -25.87
C SER A 471 -29.30 4.20 -25.56
N GLY A 472 -30.04 3.63 -24.59
CA GLY A 472 -31.42 4.00 -24.29
C GLY A 472 -32.43 3.53 -25.34
N ILE A 473 -33.66 4.03 -25.21
CA ILE A 473 -34.80 3.79 -26.11
C ILE A 473 -35.09 4.98 -27.04
N GLY A 474 -34.19 5.95 -27.10
CA GLY A 474 -34.32 7.21 -27.84
C GLY A 474 -34.76 8.39 -26.97
N ASN A 475 -34.57 9.62 -27.48
CA ASN A 475 -34.84 10.88 -26.76
C ASN A 475 -34.19 10.96 -25.37
N ASP A 476 -32.98 10.39 -25.24
CA ASP A 476 -32.22 10.34 -24.00
C ASP A 476 -32.98 9.64 -22.84
N ARG A 477 -33.77 8.61 -23.14
CA ARG A 477 -34.50 7.80 -22.15
C ARG A 477 -33.99 6.37 -22.05
N PHE A 478 -34.11 5.77 -20.86
CA PHE A 478 -33.72 4.39 -20.57
C PHE A 478 -34.90 3.43 -20.31
N ASP A 479 -36.00 3.95 -19.76
CA ASP A 479 -37.17 3.19 -19.28
C ASP A 479 -36.80 2.17 -18.18
N PRO A 480 -36.41 2.65 -16.97
CA PRO A 480 -35.77 1.82 -15.95
C PRO A 480 -36.67 0.72 -15.36
N ASP A 481 -37.97 0.99 -15.21
CA ASP A 481 -38.88 0.16 -14.39
C ASP A 481 -39.56 -0.98 -15.18
N VAL A 482 -39.39 -1.03 -16.51
CA VAL A 482 -40.01 -2.09 -17.31
C VAL A 482 -39.22 -3.39 -17.21
N ALA A 483 -39.92 -4.52 -17.25
CA ALA A 483 -39.29 -5.83 -17.30
C ALA A 483 -38.39 -5.97 -18.54
N ILE A 484 -37.19 -6.52 -18.35
CA ILE A 484 -36.24 -6.69 -19.45
C ILE A 484 -36.51 -8.00 -20.21
N SER A 485 -36.57 -7.91 -21.54
CA SER A 485 -36.56 -9.11 -22.39
C SER A 485 -35.19 -9.79 -22.38
N ARG A 486 -35.17 -11.11 -22.56
CA ARG A 486 -33.95 -11.92 -22.65
C ARG A 486 -32.99 -11.44 -23.76
N GLN A 487 -33.49 -11.03 -24.92
CA GLN A 487 -32.64 -10.54 -25.99
C GLN A 487 -31.97 -9.19 -25.65
N ASP A 488 -32.65 -8.30 -24.93
CA ASP A 488 -32.07 -7.03 -24.50
C ASP A 488 -31.01 -7.23 -23.42
N MET A 489 -31.29 -8.13 -22.47
CA MET A 489 -30.34 -8.57 -21.47
C MET A 489 -29.03 -9.06 -22.12
N MET A 490 -29.15 -9.93 -23.13
CA MET A 490 -28.02 -10.47 -23.89
C MET A 490 -27.26 -9.39 -24.68
N VAL A 491 -27.96 -8.44 -25.31
CA VAL A 491 -27.31 -7.33 -26.03
C VAL A 491 -26.50 -6.45 -25.08
N MET A 492 -27.06 -6.12 -23.92
CA MET A 492 -26.35 -5.33 -22.90
C MET A 492 -25.11 -6.08 -22.39
N THR A 493 -25.23 -7.38 -22.11
CA THR A 493 -24.09 -8.20 -21.67
C THR A 493 -22.99 -8.28 -22.72
N GLU A 494 -23.31 -8.53 -23.99
CA GLU A 494 -22.28 -8.65 -25.03
C GLU A 494 -21.50 -7.35 -25.21
N ARG A 495 -22.19 -6.20 -25.19
CA ARG A 495 -21.51 -4.89 -25.22
C ARG A 495 -20.64 -4.68 -24.00
N ALA A 496 -21.13 -5.06 -22.83
CA ALA A 496 -20.37 -4.94 -21.59
C ALA A 496 -19.09 -5.79 -21.63
N LEU A 497 -19.18 -7.04 -22.08
CA LEU A 497 -18.02 -7.89 -22.27
C LEU A 497 -17.08 -7.35 -23.36
N GLY A 498 -17.62 -6.76 -24.42
CA GLY A 498 -16.81 -6.08 -25.44
C GLY A 498 -16.01 -4.90 -24.91
N VAL A 499 -16.58 -4.13 -23.97
CA VAL A 499 -15.86 -3.06 -23.25
C VAL A 499 -14.79 -3.66 -22.33
N LEU A 500 -15.15 -4.67 -21.54
CA LEU A 500 -14.22 -5.31 -20.60
C LEU A 500 -13.00 -5.92 -21.30
N ASN A 501 -13.24 -6.61 -22.41
CA ASN A 501 -12.20 -7.32 -23.17
C ASN A 501 -11.49 -6.45 -24.21
N GLY A 502 -11.86 -5.17 -24.33
CA GLY A 502 -11.40 -4.25 -25.37
C GLY A 502 -11.84 -4.61 -26.80
N SER A 503 -12.53 -5.74 -26.98
CA SER A 503 -13.12 -6.17 -28.24
C SER A 503 -14.24 -7.18 -27.99
N ALA A 504 -15.25 -7.18 -28.84
CA ALA A 504 -16.35 -8.14 -28.78
C ALA A 504 -16.03 -9.40 -29.60
N VAL A 505 -16.49 -10.55 -29.11
CA VAL A 505 -16.46 -11.78 -29.91
C VAL A 505 -17.45 -11.65 -31.07
N GLU A 506 -16.97 -11.88 -32.29
CA GLU A 506 -17.86 -11.87 -33.45
C GLU A 506 -18.72 -13.13 -33.52
N GLY A 507 -20.03 -12.95 -33.34
CA GLY A 507 -21.05 -13.97 -33.56
C GLY A 507 -21.61 -13.95 -34.99
N ALA A 508 -21.95 -15.12 -35.51
CA ALA A 508 -22.62 -15.30 -36.79
C ALA A 508 -24.02 -15.91 -36.60
N ALA A 509 -24.96 -15.59 -37.50
CA ALA A 509 -26.32 -16.14 -37.43
C ALA A 509 -26.37 -17.68 -37.44
N SER A 510 -25.35 -18.34 -38.00
CA SER A 510 -25.20 -19.81 -37.96
C SER A 510 -24.94 -20.35 -36.55
N ASP A 511 -24.36 -19.57 -35.64
CA ASP A 511 -24.13 -19.99 -34.25
C ASP A 511 -25.46 -20.20 -33.51
N LEU A 512 -26.54 -19.60 -34.02
CA LEU A 512 -27.89 -19.73 -33.51
C LEU A 512 -28.64 -20.92 -34.12
N ASP A 513 -28.02 -21.71 -35.01
CA ASP A 513 -28.72 -22.73 -35.78
C ASP A 513 -29.35 -23.82 -34.91
N ARG A 514 -28.79 -24.04 -33.71
CA ARG A 514 -29.28 -25.00 -32.72
C ARG A 514 -30.59 -24.59 -32.04
N PHE A 515 -31.00 -23.33 -32.14
CA PHE A 515 -32.21 -22.82 -31.50
C PHE A 515 -33.39 -22.79 -32.48
N SER A 516 -34.48 -23.45 -32.11
CA SER A 516 -35.66 -23.58 -32.97
C SER A 516 -36.46 -22.27 -33.09
N ASP A 517 -36.34 -21.39 -32.10
CA ASP A 517 -37.01 -20.09 -32.00
C ASP A 517 -36.15 -18.92 -32.47
N ARG A 518 -34.98 -19.17 -33.07
CA ARG A 518 -34.04 -18.13 -33.55
C ARG A 518 -34.67 -17.08 -34.47
N ALA A 519 -35.74 -17.44 -35.20
CA ALA A 519 -36.48 -16.53 -36.06
C ALA A 519 -37.25 -15.43 -35.29
N GLN A 520 -37.42 -15.58 -33.98
CA GLN A 520 -38.07 -14.58 -33.12
C GLN A 520 -37.12 -13.46 -32.68
N ILE A 521 -35.80 -13.68 -32.78
CA ILE A 521 -34.76 -12.72 -32.38
C ILE A 521 -34.90 -11.45 -33.21
N ALA A 522 -34.90 -10.29 -32.54
CA ALA A 522 -34.90 -9.02 -33.24
C ALA A 522 -33.57 -8.81 -33.99
N GLY A 523 -33.62 -8.18 -35.17
CA GLY A 523 -32.44 -8.02 -36.03
C GLY A 523 -31.24 -7.36 -35.35
N TYR A 524 -31.47 -6.43 -34.42
CA TYR A 524 -30.40 -5.77 -33.66
C TYR A 524 -29.68 -6.70 -32.67
N ALA A 525 -30.33 -7.78 -32.24
CA ALA A 525 -29.82 -8.68 -31.21
C ALA A 525 -29.12 -9.93 -31.78
N VAL A 526 -29.27 -10.23 -33.07
CA VAL A 526 -28.77 -11.46 -33.70
C VAL A 526 -27.27 -11.66 -33.44
N ASN A 527 -26.45 -10.66 -33.71
CA ASN A 527 -24.99 -10.80 -33.59
C ASN A 527 -24.55 -10.89 -32.13
N SER A 528 -25.11 -10.05 -31.24
CA SER A 528 -24.78 -10.06 -29.82
C SER A 528 -25.14 -11.40 -29.17
N ILE A 529 -26.33 -11.94 -29.48
CA ILE A 529 -26.74 -13.24 -28.96
C ILE A 529 -25.87 -14.36 -29.55
N ALA A 530 -25.53 -14.30 -30.84
CA ALA A 530 -24.63 -15.27 -31.46
C ALA A 530 -23.25 -15.29 -30.80
N ALA A 531 -22.72 -14.12 -30.44
CA ALA A 531 -21.45 -13.98 -29.72
C ALA A 531 -21.51 -14.70 -28.36
N LEU A 532 -22.52 -14.40 -27.54
CA LEU A 532 -22.66 -15.03 -26.22
C LEU A 532 -22.92 -16.55 -26.30
N VAL A 533 -23.58 -17.02 -27.37
CA VAL A 533 -23.75 -18.47 -27.63
C VAL A 533 -22.41 -19.11 -27.96
N LYS A 534 -21.59 -18.44 -28.77
CA LYS A 534 -20.25 -18.90 -29.16
C LYS A 534 -19.27 -18.90 -27.98
N GLU A 535 -19.42 -17.96 -27.07
CA GLU A 535 -18.69 -17.91 -25.79
C GLU A 535 -19.22 -18.93 -24.75
N GLY A 536 -20.31 -19.64 -25.06
CA GLY A 536 -20.88 -20.66 -24.18
C GLY A 536 -21.70 -20.10 -23.00
N LEU A 537 -21.94 -18.79 -22.96
CA LEU A 537 -22.72 -18.13 -21.89
C LEU A 537 -24.23 -18.40 -22.01
N ILE A 538 -24.71 -18.67 -23.23
CA ILE A 538 -26.13 -18.97 -23.51
C ILE A 538 -26.29 -20.42 -23.94
N GLU A 539 -26.87 -21.24 -23.07
CA GLU A 539 -27.18 -22.66 -23.35
C GLU A 539 -28.58 -22.87 -23.95
N GLY A 540 -29.55 -22.07 -23.52
CA GLY A 540 -30.99 -22.26 -23.79
C GLY A 540 -31.61 -23.45 -23.04
N GLY A 541 -32.91 -23.67 -23.24
CA GLY A 541 -33.67 -24.75 -22.63
C GLY A 541 -34.50 -25.47 -23.69
N ASN A 542 -34.44 -26.80 -23.73
CA ASN A 542 -35.18 -27.62 -24.71
C ASN A 542 -34.96 -27.24 -26.20
N GLY A 543 -33.80 -26.65 -26.53
CA GLY A 543 -33.51 -26.18 -27.89
C GLY A 543 -34.15 -24.83 -28.24
N GLU A 544 -34.58 -24.06 -27.25
CA GLU A 544 -35.13 -22.71 -27.37
C GLU A 544 -34.39 -21.72 -26.46
N MET A 545 -34.48 -20.43 -26.78
CA MET A 545 -33.89 -19.36 -25.98
C MET A 545 -34.89 -18.32 -25.46
N ASN A 546 -36.12 -18.36 -25.97
CA ASN A 546 -37.24 -17.47 -25.65
C ASN A 546 -36.83 -15.98 -25.69
N PRO A 547 -36.36 -15.46 -26.84
CA PRO A 547 -35.67 -14.16 -26.88
C PRO A 547 -36.55 -12.97 -26.49
N ARG A 548 -37.87 -13.09 -26.68
CA ARG A 548 -38.85 -12.03 -26.34
C ARG A 548 -39.43 -12.17 -24.93
N GLY A 549 -39.21 -13.29 -24.26
CA GLY A 549 -39.68 -13.51 -22.90
C GLY A 549 -38.95 -12.61 -21.91
N GLU A 550 -39.63 -12.28 -20.82
CA GLU A 550 -39.03 -11.57 -19.68
C GLU A 550 -38.07 -12.50 -18.92
N ALA A 551 -36.99 -11.96 -18.38
CA ALA A 551 -36.08 -12.70 -17.51
C ALA A 551 -36.56 -12.60 -16.05
N THR A 552 -36.53 -13.73 -15.34
CA THR A 552 -36.77 -13.75 -13.88
C THR A 552 -35.49 -13.43 -13.11
N ARG A 553 -35.63 -12.98 -11.87
CA ARG A 553 -34.48 -12.69 -10.97
C ARG A 553 -33.56 -13.90 -10.78
N ALA A 554 -34.11 -15.12 -10.68
CA ALA A 554 -33.31 -16.34 -10.55
C ALA A 554 -32.54 -16.67 -11.84
N GLU A 555 -33.17 -16.54 -13.00
CA GLU A 555 -32.52 -16.77 -14.29
C GLU A 555 -31.39 -15.78 -14.52
N THR A 556 -31.62 -14.51 -14.18
CA THR A 556 -30.59 -13.47 -14.22
C THR A 556 -29.43 -13.78 -13.28
N ALA A 557 -29.67 -14.21 -12.04
CA ALA A 557 -28.61 -14.57 -11.11
C ALA A 557 -27.75 -15.72 -11.65
N VAL A 558 -28.37 -16.77 -12.22
CA VAL A 558 -27.61 -17.87 -12.83
C VAL A 558 -26.81 -17.41 -14.04
N PHE A 559 -27.37 -16.52 -14.86
CA PHE A 559 -26.67 -15.95 -16.01
C PHE A 559 -25.45 -15.11 -15.57
N LEU A 560 -25.62 -14.21 -14.60
CA LEU A 560 -24.53 -13.40 -14.05
C LEU A 560 -23.47 -14.24 -13.34
N TYR A 561 -23.86 -15.34 -12.70
CA TYR A 561 -22.90 -16.27 -12.09
C TYR A 561 -22.01 -16.95 -13.13
N ARG A 562 -22.52 -17.22 -14.33
CA ARG A 562 -21.69 -17.74 -15.44
C ARG A 562 -20.70 -16.71 -15.91
N ILE A 563 -21.13 -15.46 -16.10
CA ILE A 563 -20.27 -14.34 -16.49
C ILE A 563 -19.17 -14.11 -15.45
N TYR A 564 -19.57 -14.04 -14.18
CA TYR A 564 -18.68 -13.88 -13.04
C TYR A 564 -17.57 -14.96 -12.96
N ASN A 565 -17.83 -16.16 -13.48
CA ASN A 565 -16.90 -17.29 -13.52
C ASN A 565 -16.25 -17.51 -14.90
N SER A 566 -16.67 -16.79 -15.95
CA SER A 566 -16.04 -16.86 -17.27
C SER A 566 -14.80 -15.98 -17.38
N ASP A 567 -14.67 -14.97 -16.51
CA ASP A 567 -13.48 -14.11 -16.37
C ASP A 567 -12.36 -14.79 -15.56
N GLN A 568 -12.11 -16.09 -15.81
CA GLN A 568 -10.96 -16.83 -15.25
C GLN A 568 -9.78 -16.86 -16.21
#